data_AF-A0A351SC95-F1
#
_entry.id   AF-A0A351SC95-F1
#
_cell.length_a   1.000
_cell.length_b   1.000
_cell.length_c   1.000
_cell.angle_alpha   90.00
_cell.angle_beta   90.00
_cell.angle_gamma   90.00
#
_symmetry.space_group_name_H-M   'P 1'
#
loop_
_entity.id
_entity.type
_entity.pdbx_description
1 polymer ?
#
loop_
_entity_poly.entity_id
_entity_poly.type
_entity_poly.pdbx_seq_one_letter_code
_entity_poly.pdbx_strand_id
1 'polypeptide(L)'
;PTQRAFIMLLAFFGGSVLLRKRLASFDNLFFALVVVLLVDPFVVMSAGFWLSFIAVVVILFVFSGHVGKPVLWRQWGFVQIAITFILIPVTVYFFQIASLVSPVANVIAVPWVSFVVVPLVLIGVLLSTLNESLGAMVLWLADQTIQLLWVPLVWLAELPYAQWLPTQPPLWAVILAVSGGFLLLSPRALPGRLAAPFMFLPLLLSRPVSPDHGGVHFHLLDVGQGLSAVVRTQSHAMLFDAGPRFSAHFDAGQAVVIPFLRAKGIGTLDAVIISHLDNDHLGGAEAVLQSMPVKKLIIGYGDEEEAQLLSTPHVRCQRGQSWEWDGVTFEFLHPPVNHQYDRRNNRSCVLKIDSDAGSILLTGDIERRAEQALLKDM
;
A
#
# COMPACT_ATOMS: atom_id res chain seq x y z
N PRO A 1 -9.46 9.71 -9.47
CA PRO A 1 -10.83 9.14 -9.30
C PRO A 1 -11.91 9.96 -10.03
N THR A 2 -11.95 11.27 -9.80
CA THR A 2 -12.88 12.23 -10.41
C THR A 2 -12.79 12.29 -11.94
N GLN A 3 -11.57 12.36 -12.51
CA GLN A 3 -11.37 12.30 -13.97
C GLN A 3 -11.94 11.03 -14.60
N ARG A 4 -11.76 9.87 -13.96
CA ARG A 4 -12.28 8.59 -14.48
C ARG A 4 -13.80 8.51 -14.38
N ALA A 5 -14.39 8.95 -13.27
CA ALA A 5 -15.84 9.05 -13.14
C ALA A 5 -16.42 10.00 -14.20
N PHE A 6 -15.76 11.13 -14.47
CA PHE A 6 -16.14 12.06 -15.52
C PHE A 6 -16.03 11.43 -16.92
N ILE A 7 -14.95 10.71 -17.23
CA ILE A 7 -14.79 9.99 -18.51
C ILE A 7 -15.86 8.90 -18.66
N MET A 8 -16.17 8.12 -17.61
CA MET A 8 -17.24 7.13 -17.66
C MET A 8 -18.61 7.79 -17.90
N LEU A 9 -18.86 8.94 -17.27
CA LEU A 9 -20.09 9.70 -17.43
C LEU A 9 -20.18 10.30 -18.84
N LEU A 10 -19.10 10.88 -19.36
CA LEU A 10 -18.99 11.33 -20.74
C LEU A 10 -19.09 10.19 -21.76
N ALA A 11 -18.58 9.00 -21.45
CA ALA A 11 -18.71 7.83 -22.31
C ALA A 11 -20.16 7.31 -22.32
N PHE A 12 -20.84 7.34 -21.17
CA PHE A 12 -22.24 6.96 -21.04
C PHE A 12 -23.18 7.95 -21.78
N PHE A 13 -23.01 9.25 -21.56
CA PHE A 13 -23.79 10.29 -22.25
C PHE A 13 -23.36 10.45 -23.70
N GLY A 14 -22.07 10.43 -23.98
CA GLY A 14 -21.50 10.52 -25.33
C GLY A 14 -21.90 9.34 -26.19
N GLY A 15 -21.77 8.10 -25.70
CA GLY A 15 -22.18 6.89 -26.44
C GLY A 15 -23.68 6.89 -26.75
N SER A 16 -24.52 7.26 -25.78
CA SER A 16 -25.98 7.34 -25.99
C SER A 16 -26.40 8.48 -26.94
N VAL A 17 -25.70 9.62 -26.92
CA VAL A 17 -25.97 10.77 -27.79
C VAL A 17 -25.42 10.56 -29.21
N LEU A 18 -24.18 10.08 -29.35
CA LEU A 18 -23.53 9.83 -30.64
C LEU A 18 -24.18 8.69 -31.42
N LEU A 19 -24.55 7.60 -30.74
CA LEU A 19 -25.13 6.42 -31.40
C LEU A 19 -26.65 6.50 -31.53
N ARG A 20 -27.29 7.54 -30.96
CA ARG A 20 -28.75 7.74 -30.92
C ARG A 20 -29.52 6.48 -30.48
N LYS A 21 -28.88 5.62 -29.70
CA LYS A 21 -29.42 4.35 -29.21
C LYS A 21 -29.20 4.27 -27.71
N ARG A 22 -30.19 3.73 -27.00
CA ARG A 22 -29.97 3.26 -25.63
C ARG A 22 -29.13 2.00 -25.71
N LEU A 23 -27.81 2.17 -25.59
CA LEU A 23 -26.90 1.04 -25.39
C LEU A 23 -27.27 0.30 -24.11
N ALA A 24 -27.10 -1.02 -24.10
CA ALA A 24 -27.23 -1.77 -22.85
C ALA A 24 -26.15 -1.28 -21.87
N SER A 25 -26.43 -1.33 -20.57
CA SER A 25 -25.53 -0.75 -19.57
C SER A 25 -24.12 -1.33 -19.61
N PHE A 26 -23.97 -2.60 -20.01
CA PHE A 26 -22.67 -3.26 -20.18
C PHE A 26 -21.92 -2.82 -21.46
N ASP A 27 -22.63 -2.48 -22.54
CA ASP A 27 -22.01 -1.95 -23.77
C ASP A 27 -21.37 -0.59 -23.50
N ASN A 28 -22.04 0.26 -22.72
CA ASN A 28 -21.49 1.55 -22.27
C ASN A 28 -20.24 1.37 -21.41
N LEU A 29 -20.23 0.37 -20.53
CA LEU A 29 -19.07 0.07 -19.70
C LEU A 29 -17.88 -0.40 -20.55
N PHE A 30 -18.13 -1.28 -21.54
CA PHE A 30 -17.11 -1.73 -22.47
C PHE A 30 -16.55 -0.58 -23.32
N PHE A 31 -17.42 0.31 -23.81
CA PHE A 31 -16.98 1.51 -24.52
C PHE A 31 -16.11 2.42 -23.64
N ALA A 32 -16.51 2.66 -22.39
CA ALA A 32 -15.72 3.44 -21.44
C ALA A 32 -14.35 2.79 -21.17
N LEU A 33 -14.31 1.45 -21.05
CA LEU A 33 -13.06 0.70 -20.92
C LEU A 33 -12.13 0.94 -22.12
N VAL A 34 -12.64 0.81 -23.35
CA VAL A 34 -11.84 1.03 -24.56
C VAL A 34 -11.30 2.45 -24.62
N VAL A 35 -12.14 3.46 -24.37
CA VAL A 35 -11.70 4.87 -24.39
C VAL A 35 -10.63 5.13 -23.34
N VAL A 36 -10.80 4.64 -22.11
CA VAL A 36 -9.81 4.82 -21.03
C VAL A 36 -8.47 4.17 -21.40
N LEU A 37 -8.48 2.96 -21.97
CA LEU A 37 -7.25 2.26 -22.39
C LEU A 37 -6.57 2.89 -23.61
N LEU A 38 -7.34 3.53 -24.51
CA LEU A 38 -6.78 4.28 -25.63
C LEU A 38 -6.08 5.58 -25.19
N VAL A 39 -6.58 6.23 -24.13
CA VAL A 39 -5.99 7.46 -23.58
C VAL A 39 -4.76 7.13 -22.73
N ASP A 40 -4.84 6.11 -21.89
CA ASP A 40 -3.74 5.67 -21.03
C ASP A 40 -3.74 4.14 -20.89
N PRO A 41 -2.91 3.41 -21.65
CA PRO A 41 -2.85 1.95 -21.58
C PRO A 41 -2.27 1.45 -20.26
N PHE A 42 -1.46 2.25 -19.54
CA PHE A 42 -0.82 1.84 -18.28
C PHE A 42 -1.76 1.98 -17.09
N VAL A 43 -2.94 2.58 -17.27
CA VAL A 43 -3.95 2.74 -16.22
C VAL A 43 -4.38 1.41 -15.57
N VAL A 44 -4.22 0.28 -16.28
CA VAL A 44 -4.48 -1.08 -15.79
C VAL A 44 -3.57 -1.50 -14.64
N MET A 45 -2.40 -0.87 -14.52
CA MET A 45 -1.47 -1.09 -13.41
C MET A 45 -1.91 -0.35 -12.14
N SER A 46 -2.85 0.60 -12.26
CA SER A 46 -3.37 1.34 -11.11
C SER A 46 -4.50 0.58 -10.39
N ALA A 47 -4.42 0.50 -9.07
CA ALA A 47 -5.50 -0.04 -8.24
C ALA A 47 -6.83 0.71 -8.48
N GLY A 48 -6.75 2.03 -8.67
CA GLY A 48 -7.92 2.89 -8.86
C GLY A 48 -8.71 2.63 -10.15
N PHE A 49 -8.11 2.02 -11.17
CA PHE A 49 -8.82 1.53 -12.35
C PHE A 49 -9.74 0.36 -11.97
N TRP A 50 -9.18 -0.70 -11.40
CA TRP A 50 -9.90 -1.91 -11.03
C TRP A 50 -11.04 -1.63 -10.06
N LEU A 51 -10.80 -0.85 -9.01
CA LEU A 51 -11.84 -0.48 -8.04
C LEU A 51 -13.01 0.24 -8.70
N SER A 52 -12.74 1.14 -9.66
CA SER A 52 -13.79 1.91 -10.33
C SER A 52 -14.64 1.02 -11.24
N PHE A 53 -14.00 0.22 -12.11
CA PHE A 53 -14.73 -0.65 -13.05
C PHE A 53 -15.49 -1.76 -12.33
N ILE A 54 -14.88 -2.40 -11.31
CA ILE A 54 -15.57 -3.42 -10.50
C ILE A 54 -16.77 -2.81 -9.78
N ALA A 55 -16.64 -1.62 -9.18
CA ALA A 55 -17.78 -0.95 -8.54
C ALA A 55 -18.95 -0.73 -9.51
N VAL A 56 -18.68 -0.28 -10.75
CA VAL A 56 -19.73 -0.10 -11.76
C VAL A 56 -20.36 -1.43 -12.15
N VAL A 57 -19.57 -2.50 -12.34
CA VAL A 57 -20.10 -3.86 -12.59
C VAL A 57 -21.02 -4.32 -11.45
N VAL A 58 -20.63 -4.10 -10.20
CA VAL A 58 -21.45 -4.46 -9.03
C VAL A 58 -22.76 -3.69 -9.01
N ILE A 59 -22.71 -2.37 -9.26
CA ILE A 59 -23.92 -1.53 -9.35
C ILE A 59 -24.84 -2.08 -10.44
N LEU A 60 -24.33 -2.30 -11.66
CA LEU A 60 -25.12 -2.81 -12.78
C LEU A 60 -25.69 -4.20 -12.49
N PHE A 61 -24.93 -5.09 -11.85
CA PHE A 61 -25.37 -6.42 -11.44
C PHE A 61 -26.53 -6.34 -10.45
N VAL A 62 -26.42 -5.50 -9.41
CA VAL A 62 -27.46 -5.31 -8.41
C VAL A 62 -28.74 -4.74 -9.05
N PHE A 63 -28.61 -3.75 -9.94
CA PHE A 63 -29.78 -3.13 -10.59
C PHE A 63 -30.43 -4.02 -11.67
N SER A 64 -29.68 -4.91 -12.32
CA SER A 64 -30.21 -5.82 -13.33
C SER A 64 -30.89 -7.08 -12.75
N GLY A 65 -30.47 -7.53 -11.55
CA GLY A 65 -30.97 -8.76 -10.94
C GLY A 65 -32.30 -8.67 -10.17
N HIS A 66 -32.87 -7.47 -9.96
CA HIS A 66 -34.09 -7.29 -9.19
C HIS A 66 -35.33 -7.10 -10.08
N VAL A 67 -36.14 -8.16 -10.20
CA VAL A 67 -37.44 -8.11 -10.88
C VAL A 67 -38.49 -7.57 -9.88
N GLY A 68 -38.85 -6.29 -10.00
CA GLY A 68 -39.88 -5.63 -9.17
C GLY A 68 -39.52 -4.17 -8.86
N LYS A 69 -40.49 -3.36 -8.39
CA LYS A 69 -40.24 -1.97 -7.91
C LYS A 69 -39.77 -2.01 -6.46
N PRO A 70 -38.47 -1.94 -6.17
CA PRO A 70 -38.00 -2.08 -4.82
C PRO A 70 -38.10 -0.72 -4.13
N VAL A 71 -38.25 -0.73 -2.81
CA VAL A 71 -38.28 0.52 -2.04
C VAL A 71 -36.88 1.12 -2.07
N LEU A 72 -36.75 2.36 -2.55
CA LEU A 72 -35.45 3.00 -2.88
C LEU A 72 -34.40 2.78 -1.78
N TRP A 73 -34.70 3.10 -0.52
CA TRP A 73 -33.77 2.95 0.61
C TRP A 73 -33.24 1.52 0.83
N ARG A 74 -34.04 0.48 0.56
CA ARG A 74 -33.57 -0.92 0.63
C ARG A 74 -32.58 -1.25 -0.49
N GLN A 75 -32.74 -0.62 -1.67
CA GLN A 75 -31.78 -0.77 -2.77
C GLN A 75 -30.46 -0.08 -2.45
N TRP A 76 -30.50 1.13 -1.88
CA TRP A 76 -29.29 1.85 -1.48
C TRP A 76 -28.48 1.06 -0.45
N GLY A 77 -29.15 0.52 0.59
CA GLY A 77 -28.49 -0.34 1.57
C GLY A 77 -27.91 -1.61 0.94
N PHE A 78 -28.64 -2.25 0.04
CA PHE A 78 -28.19 -3.47 -0.64
C PHE A 78 -27.01 -3.21 -1.59
N VAL A 79 -27.01 -2.12 -2.36
CA VAL A 79 -25.88 -1.69 -3.19
C VAL A 79 -24.64 -1.44 -2.33
N GLN A 80 -24.80 -0.76 -1.18
CA GLN A 80 -23.69 -0.49 -0.28
C GLN A 80 -23.08 -1.80 0.25
N ILE A 81 -23.91 -2.76 0.66
CA ILE A 81 -23.48 -4.09 1.09
C ILE A 81 -22.76 -4.81 -0.05
N ALA A 82 -23.36 -4.82 -1.25
CA ALA A 82 -22.81 -5.49 -2.42
C ALA A 82 -21.43 -4.97 -2.80
N ILE A 83 -21.28 -3.65 -2.90
CA ILE A 83 -20.01 -2.98 -3.18
C ILE A 83 -18.99 -3.33 -2.10
N THR A 84 -19.38 -3.26 -0.83
CA THR A 84 -18.49 -3.57 0.29
C THR A 84 -17.94 -5.00 0.19
N PHE A 85 -18.80 -6.01 0.09
CA PHE A 85 -18.35 -7.41 0.05
C PHE A 85 -17.53 -7.77 -1.18
N ILE A 86 -17.86 -7.21 -2.36
CA ILE A 86 -17.11 -7.50 -3.59
C ILE A 86 -15.80 -6.72 -3.66
N LEU A 87 -15.74 -5.49 -3.14
CA LEU A 87 -14.51 -4.70 -3.18
C LEU A 87 -13.54 -5.03 -2.05
N ILE A 88 -13.98 -5.54 -0.89
CA ILE A 88 -13.07 -5.90 0.21
C ILE A 88 -11.89 -6.79 -0.25
N PRO A 89 -12.10 -7.91 -0.98
CA PRO A 89 -10.99 -8.72 -1.46
C PRO A 89 -10.01 -7.95 -2.36
N VAL A 90 -10.53 -7.03 -3.18
CA VAL A 90 -9.74 -6.21 -4.10
C VAL A 90 -8.95 -5.15 -3.35
N THR A 91 -9.56 -4.47 -2.37
CA THR A 91 -8.87 -3.48 -1.54
C THR A 91 -7.81 -4.12 -0.66
N VAL A 92 -8.08 -5.32 -0.12
CA VAL A 92 -7.11 -6.12 0.64
C VAL A 92 -5.92 -6.51 -0.24
N TYR A 93 -6.17 -6.89 -1.49
CA TYR A 93 -5.11 -7.22 -2.44
C TYR A 93 -4.17 -6.05 -2.74
N PHE A 94 -4.71 -4.84 -2.94
CA PHE A 94 -3.91 -3.67 -3.30
C PHE A 94 -3.30 -2.93 -2.11
N PHE A 95 -4.03 -2.81 -1.00
CA PHE A 95 -3.65 -1.94 0.11
C PHE A 95 -3.36 -2.66 1.42
N GLN A 96 -3.63 -3.98 1.50
CA GLN A 96 -3.40 -4.79 2.71
C GLN A 96 -4.08 -4.21 3.97
N ILE A 97 -5.16 -3.45 3.76
CA ILE A 97 -5.95 -2.78 4.80
C ILE A 97 -7.41 -3.00 4.45
N ALA A 98 -8.19 -3.43 5.43
CA ALA A 98 -9.65 -3.40 5.39
C ALA A 98 -10.17 -2.75 6.67
N SER A 99 -10.91 -1.65 6.53
CA SER A 99 -11.52 -1.00 7.69
C SER A 99 -12.91 -1.58 7.95
N LEU A 100 -13.08 -2.21 9.12
CA LEU A 100 -14.36 -2.79 9.55
C LEU A 100 -15.39 -1.71 9.91
N VAL A 101 -14.91 -0.52 10.31
CA VAL A 101 -15.75 0.64 10.64
C VAL A 101 -16.13 1.48 9.42
N SER A 102 -15.50 1.23 8.26
CA SER A 102 -15.73 2.00 7.03
C SER A 102 -17.19 2.09 6.60
N PRO A 103 -18.03 1.03 6.67
CA PRO A 103 -19.44 1.15 6.31
C PRO A 103 -20.18 2.17 7.18
N VAL A 104 -19.92 2.19 8.48
CA VAL A 104 -20.54 3.13 9.43
C VAL A 104 -20.02 4.55 9.18
N ALA A 105 -18.69 4.69 9.03
CA ALA A 105 -18.07 5.97 8.72
C ALA A 105 -18.61 6.56 7.40
N ASN A 106 -18.75 5.76 6.35
CA ASN A 106 -19.22 6.20 5.04
C ASN A 106 -20.70 6.61 5.03
N VAL A 107 -21.56 5.97 5.85
CA VAL A 107 -22.97 6.37 5.98
C VAL A 107 -23.10 7.80 6.51
N ILE A 108 -22.16 8.26 7.33
CA ILE A 108 -22.16 9.61 7.91
C ILE A 108 -21.34 10.57 7.04
N ALA A 109 -20.10 10.19 6.72
CA ALA A 109 -19.14 11.06 6.06
C ALA A 109 -19.51 11.36 4.61
N VAL A 110 -19.98 10.38 3.83
CA VAL A 110 -20.26 10.60 2.41
C VAL A 110 -21.40 11.62 2.22
N PRO A 111 -22.56 11.49 2.88
CA PRO A 111 -23.60 12.52 2.80
C PRO A 111 -23.14 13.89 3.34
N TRP A 112 -22.43 13.91 4.47
CA TRP A 112 -21.96 15.17 5.06
C TRP A 112 -21.01 15.92 4.12
N VAL A 113 -20.00 15.22 3.59
CA VAL A 113 -19.05 15.81 2.65
C VAL A 113 -19.76 16.25 1.36
N SER A 114 -20.67 15.42 0.83
CA SER A 114 -21.31 15.68 -0.46
C SER A 114 -22.33 16.82 -0.41
N PHE A 115 -23.11 16.95 0.67
CA PHE A 115 -24.20 17.91 0.76
C PHE A 115 -23.89 19.15 1.61
N VAL A 116 -22.84 19.11 2.43
CA VAL A 116 -22.44 20.24 3.29
C VAL A 116 -21.09 20.78 2.84
N VAL A 117 -20.04 19.97 2.93
CA VAL A 117 -18.66 20.44 2.74
C VAL A 117 -18.40 20.88 1.30
N VAL A 118 -18.66 20.02 0.32
CA VAL A 118 -18.37 20.31 -1.10
C VAL A 118 -19.14 21.55 -1.59
N PRO A 119 -20.45 21.70 -1.35
CA PRO A 119 -21.17 22.93 -1.70
C PRO A 119 -20.57 24.18 -1.05
N LEU A 120 -20.24 24.14 0.25
CA LEU A 120 -19.61 25.27 0.93
C LEU A 120 -18.26 25.62 0.31
N VAL A 121 -17.42 24.64 0.01
CA VAL A 121 -16.12 24.86 -0.63
C VAL A 121 -16.31 25.48 -2.02
N LEU A 122 -17.22 24.96 -2.85
CA LEU A 122 -17.47 25.50 -4.18
C LEU A 122 -18.02 26.94 -4.14
N ILE A 123 -18.93 27.22 -3.21
CA ILE A 123 -19.45 28.58 -2.99
C ILE A 123 -18.34 29.49 -2.48
N GLY A 124 -17.53 29.03 -1.51
CA GLY A 124 -16.41 29.78 -0.96
C GLY A 124 -15.40 30.16 -2.03
N VAL A 125 -15.00 29.21 -2.88
CA VAL A 125 -14.09 29.46 -4.03
C VAL A 125 -14.70 30.48 -4.99
N LEU A 126 -15.98 30.34 -5.34
CA LEU A 126 -16.66 31.31 -6.22
C LEU A 126 -16.69 32.70 -5.59
N LEU A 127 -17.04 32.81 -4.31
CA LEU A 127 -17.11 34.07 -3.60
C LEU A 127 -15.73 34.70 -3.38
N SER A 128 -14.67 33.92 -3.21
CA SER A 128 -13.29 34.44 -3.12
C SER A 128 -12.88 35.20 -4.39
N THR A 129 -13.44 34.86 -5.56
CA THR A 129 -13.18 35.62 -6.81
C THR A 129 -13.89 36.98 -6.85
N LEU A 130 -14.96 37.15 -6.08
CA LEU A 130 -15.76 38.38 -6.02
C LEU A 130 -15.37 39.26 -4.83
N ASN A 131 -15.12 38.64 -3.68
CA ASN A 131 -14.76 39.26 -2.42
C ASN A 131 -13.98 38.26 -1.55
N GLU A 132 -12.70 38.54 -1.34
CA GLU A 132 -11.79 37.67 -0.60
C GLU A 132 -12.27 37.38 0.84
N SER A 133 -12.78 38.40 1.56
CA SER A 133 -13.24 38.25 2.94
C SER A 133 -14.48 37.37 3.05
N LEU A 134 -15.44 37.54 2.15
CA LEU A 134 -16.65 36.72 2.13
C LEU A 134 -16.34 35.27 1.76
N GLY A 135 -15.46 35.07 0.77
CA GLY A 135 -14.98 33.73 0.39
C GLY A 135 -14.23 33.04 1.54
N ALA A 136 -13.32 33.77 2.21
CA ALA A 136 -12.59 33.27 3.38
C ALA A 136 -13.54 32.87 4.52
N MET A 137 -14.60 33.64 4.78
CA MET A 137 -15.60 33.31 5.80
C MET A 137 -16.33 32.00 5.49
N VAL A 138 -16.73 31.79 4.23
CA VAL A 138 -17.42 30.55 3.82
C VAL A 138 -16.46 29.34 3.83
N LEU A 139 -15.20 29.53 3.43
CA LEU A 139 -14.17 28.49 3.52
C LEU A 139 -13.84 28.14 4.97
N TRP A 140 -13.77 29.12 5.87
CA TRP A 140 -13.64 28.89 7.31
C TRP A 140 -14.81 28.06 7.85
N LEU A 141 -16.04 28.38 7.44
CA LEU A 141 -17.21 27.59 7.83
C LEU A 141 -17.11 26.15 7.31
N ALA A 142 -16.65 25.96 6.06
CA ALA A 142 -16.41 24.62 5.51
C ALA A 142 -15.39 23.84 6.36
N ASP A 143 -14.29 24.47 6.76
CA ASP A 143 -13.30 23.88 7.66
C ASP A 143 -13.91 23.47 9.01
N GLN A 144 -14.72 24.33 9.65
CA GLN A 144 -15.40 23.98 10.90
C GLN A 144 -16.33 22.78 10.76
N THR A 145 -17.04 22.65 9.63
CA THR A 145 -17.87 21.46 9.38
C THR A 145 -17.07 20.18 9.17
N ILE A 146 -15.84 20.28 8.65
CA ILE A 146 -14.90 19.15 8.56
C ILE A 146 -14.38 18.80 9.95
N GLN A 147 -13.98 19.77 10.76
CA GLN A 147 -13.50 19.53 12.13
C GLN A 147 -14.57 18.84 12.99
N LEU A 148 -15.84 19.24 12.84
CA LEU A 148 -16.95 18.57 13.51
C LEU A 148 -17.10 17.10 13.06
N LEU A 149 -16.96 16.82 11.76
CA LEU A 149 -16.99 15.46 11.23
C LEU A 149 -15.75 14.65 11.66
N TRP A 150 -14.61 15.30 11.88
CA TRP A 150 -13.35 14.65 12.24
C TRP A 150 -13.43 13.91 13.58
N VAL A 151 -14.07 14.52 14.59
CA VAL A 151 -14.20 13.95 15.95
C VAL A 151 -14.77 12.52 15.95
N PRO A 152 -15.98 12.25 15.41
CA PRO A 152 -16.52 10.90 15.39
C PRO A 152 -15.72 9.95 14.49
N LEU A 153 -15.04 10.44 13.45
CA LEU A 153 -14.21 9.59 12.57
C LEU A 153 -12.93 9.11 13.27
N VAL A 154 -12.25 9.99 14.02
CA VAL A 154 -11.09 9.61 14.85
C VAL A 154 -11.52 8.59 15.90
N TRP A 155 -12.64 8.84 16.58
CA TRP A 155 -13.18 7.89 17.55
C TRP A 155 -13.45 6.50 16.94
N LEU A 156 -14.03 6.44 15.74
CA LEU A 156 -14.21 5.17 15.03
C LEU A 156 -12.88 4.50 14.64
N ALA A 157 -11.86 5.28 14.30
CA ALA A 157 -10.56 4.79 13.89
C ALA A 157 -9.74 4.21 15.06
N GLU A 158 -9.96 4.71 16.28
CA GLU A 158 -9.30 4.24 17.51
C GLU A 158 -9.92 2.97 18.10
N LEU A 159 -11.08 2.53 17.61
CA LEU A 159 -11.70 1.30 18.09
C LEU A 159 -10.77 0.08 17.87
N PRO A 160 -10.73 -0.87 18.83
CA PRO A 160 -9.97 -2.09 18.64
C PRO A 160 -10.48 -2.82 17.40
N TYR A 161 -9.55 -3.26 16.55
CA TYR A 161 -9.85 -3.89 15.27
C TYR A 161 -10.62 -3.01 14.26
N ALA A 162 -10.63 -1.68 14.43
CA ALA A 162 -11.16 -0.76 13.42
C ALA A 162 -10.54 -0.99 12.04
N GLN A 163 -9.28 -1.44 12.04
CA GLN A 163 -8.53 -1.85 10.87
C GLN A 163 -8.10 -3.31 11.02
N TRP A 164 -8.33 -4.07 9.96
CA TRP A 164 -7.73 -5.36 9.73
C TRP A 164 -6.57 -5.18 8.75
N LEU A 165 -5.39 -5.65 9.13
CA LEU A 165 -4.13 -5.56 8.37
C LEU A 165 -3.69 -6.95 7.88
N PRO A 166 -4.40 -7.54 6.89
CA PRO A 166 -4.00 -8.83 6.33
C PRO A 166 -2.73 -8.77 5.50
N THR A 167 -2.11 -9.92 5.30
CA THR A 167 -1.07 -10.10 4.26
C THR A 167 -1.69 -10.04 2.87
N GLN A 168 -0.89 -9.78 1.85
CA GLN A 168 -1.41 -9.76 0.48
C GLN A 168 -1.86 -11.18 0.08
N PRO A 169 -3.16 -11.40 -0.23
CA PRO A 169 -3.65 -12.69 -0.66
C PRO A 169 -3.17 -13.01 -2.07
N PRO A 170 -3.01 -14.29 -2.42
CA PRO A 170 -2.73 -14.66 -3.80
C PRO A 170 -3.93 -14.32 -4.69
N LEU A 171 -3.67 -13.99 -5.96
CA LEU A 171 -4.69 -13.52 -6.89
C LEU A 171 -5.88 -14.49 -7.04
N TRP A 172 -5.62 -15.80 -7.00
CA TRP A 172 -6.69 -16.80 -7.08
C TRP A 172 -7.66 -16.74 -5.89
N ALA A 173 -7.18 -16.40 -4.69
CA ALA A 173 -8.03 -16.26 -3.50
C ALA A 173 -8.93 -15.03 -3.63
N VAL A 174 -8.41 -13.95 -4.22
CA VAL A 174 -9.18 -12.74 -4.54
C VAL A 174 -10.27 -13.05 -5.57
N ILE A 175 -9.92 -13.72 -6.67
CA ILE A 175 -10.87 -14.12 -7.71
C ILE A 175 -11.99 -14.99 -7.10
N LEU A 176 -11.62 -15.94 -6.25
CA LEU A 176 -12.57 -16.82 -5.58
C LEU A 176 -13.50 -16.03 -4.64
N ALA A 177 -12.96 -15.13 -3.82
CA ALA A 177 -13.75 -14.30 -2.91
C ALA A 177 -14.69 -13.34 -3.66
N VAL A 178 -14.23 -12.69 -4.73
CA VAL A 178 -15.06 -11.84 -5.60
C VAL A 178 -16.20 -12.66 -6.22
N SER A 179 -15.89 -13.85 -6.75
CA SER A 179 -16.89 -14.76 -7.32
C SER A 179 -17.91 -15.21 -6.25
N GLY A 180 -17.45 -15.49 -5.03
CA GLY A 180 -18.29 -15.75 -3.88
C GLY A 180 -19.20 -14.58 -3.54
N GLY A 181 -18.69 -13.34 -3.61
CA GLY A 181 -19.49 -12.12 -3.45
C GLY A 181 -20.63 -12.02 -4.47
N PHE A 182 -20.33 -12.23 -5.76
CA PHE A 182 -21.37 -12.27 -6.81
C PHE A 182 -22.38 -13.40 -6.59
N LEU A 183 -21.93 -14.60 -6.21
CA LEU A 183 -22.80 -15.74 -5.93
C LEU A 183 -23.71 -15.47 -4.73
N LEU A 184 -23.18 -14.85 -3.66
CA LEU A 184 -23.94 -14.50 -2.46
C LEU A 184 -25.07 -13.51 -2.76
N LEU A 185 -24.82 -12.55 -3.67
CA LEU A 185 -25.76 -11.50 -4.07
C LEU A 185 -26.71 -11.92 -5.20
N SER A 186 -26.47 -13.07 -5.82
CA SER A 186 -27.30 -13.60 -6.90
C SER A 186 -28.72 -13.98 -6.43
N PRO A 187 -29.71 -14.12 -7.33
CA PRO A 187 -31.07 -14.54 -6.98
C PRO A 187 -31.13 -15.83 -6.13
N ARG A 188 -32.13 -15.95 -5.26
CA ARG A 188 -32.30 -17.11 -4.34
C ARG A 188 -32.41 -18.46 -5.04
N ALA A 189 -32.79 -18.47 -6.32
CA ALA A 189 -32.96 -19.67 -7.12
C ALA A 189 -31.64 -20.29 -7.62
N LEU A 190 -30.51 -19.58 -7.53
CA LEU A 190 -29.22 -20.14 -7.96
C LEU A 190 -28.68 -21.14 -6.93
N PRO A 191 -28.37 -22.39 -7.35
CA PRO A 191 -27.75 -23.37 -6.47
C PRO A 191 -26.33 -22.91 -6.06
N GLY A 192 -25.85 -23.36 -4.90
CA GLY A 192 -24.47 -23.11 -4.45
C GLY A 192 -24.27 -21.85 -3.60
N ARG A 193 -25.31 -21.06 -3.30
CA ARG A 193 -25.18 -19.88 -2.41
C ARG A 193 -24.63 -20.19 -1.02
N LEU A 194 -24.87 -21.38 -0.51
CA LEU A 194 -24.31 -21.84 0.77
C LEU A 194 -22.79 -22.03 0.70
N ALA A 195 -22.22 -22.23 -0.49
CA ALA A 195 -20.78 -22.30 -0.71
C ALA A 195 -20.11 -20.90 -0.72
N ALA A 196 -20.87 -19.84 -1.00
CA ALA A 196 -20.33 -18.49 -1.18
C ALA A 196 -19.51 -17.97 0.03
N PRO A 197 -19.92 -18.15 1.30
CA PRO A 197 -19.10 -17.75 2.43
C PRO A 197 -17.76 -18.49 2.50
N PHE A 198 -17.73 -19.78 2.14
CA PHE A 198 -16.50 -20.58 2.13
C PHE A 198 -15.50 -20.13 1.05
N MET A 199 -15.98 -19.46 0.00
CA MET A 199 -15.13 -18.87 -1.04
C MET A 199 -14.30 -17.68 -0.53
N PHE A 200 -14.67 -17.07 0.60
CA PHE A 200 -13.86 -16.06 1.29
C PHE A 200 -12.80 -16.68 2.21
N LEU A 201 -12.86 -17.98 2.52
CA LEU A 201 -11.97 -18.60 3.48
C LEU A 201 -10.49 -18.51 3.06
N PRO A 202 -10.12 -18.72 1.77
CA PRO A 202 -8.73 -18.54 1.35
C PRO A 202 -8.22 -17.12 1.52
N LEU A 203 -9.08 -16.09 1.40
CA LEU A 203 -8.70 -14.70 1.65
C LEU A 203 -8.26 -14.50 3.11
N LEU A 204 -8.91 -15.20 4.05
CA LEU A 204 -8.64 -15.11 5.49
C LEU A 204 -7.49 -16.00 5.96
N LEU A 205 -7.29 -17.15 5.30
CA LEU A 205 -6.33 -18.18 5.73
C LEU A 205 -5.01 -18.15 4.96
N SER A 206 -4.94 -17.45 3.82
CA SER A 206 -3.70 -17.38 3.03
C SER A 206 -2.61 -16.71 3.85
N ARG A 207 -1.50 -17.44 4.06
CA ARG A 207 -0.29 -16.91 4.68
C ARG A 207 0.87 -16.96 3.70
N PRO A 208 1.75 -15.95 3.69
CA PRO A 208 2.99 -16.00 2.93
C PRO A 208 3.84 -17.19 3.38
N VAL A 209 4.31 -17.97 2.41
CA VAL A 209 5.19 -19.12 2.67
C VAL A 209 6.56 -18.59 3.10
N SER A 210 7.03 -19.01 4.27
CA SER A 210 8.42 -18.81 4.69
C SER A 210 9.34 -19.80 3.95
N PRO A 211 10.61 -19.45 3.71
CA PRO A 211 11.58 -20.42 3.24
C PRO A 211 11.81 -21.53 4.28
N ASP A 212 12.26 -22.68 3.83
CA ASP A 212 12.70 -23.79 4.70
C ASP A 212 13.98 -23.41 5.46
N HIS A 213 14.34 -24.21 6.47
CA HIS A 213 15.61 -24.05 7.18
C HIS A 213 16.80 -24.11 6.19
N GLY A 214 17.76 -23.20 6.33
CA GLY A 214 18.88 -23.00 5.40
C GLY A 214 18.51 -22.21 4.14
N GLY A 215 17.22 -21.94 3.92
CA GLY A 215 16.70 -21.19 2.78
C GLY A 215 16.57 -19.70 3.05
N VAL A 216 16.71 -18.90 1.98
CA VAL A 216 16.56 -17.44 2.03
C VAL A 216 15.65 -16.95 0.92
N HIS A 217 14.74 -16.04 1.25
CA HIS A 217 14.05 -15.21 0.26
C HIS A 217 14.72 -13.84 0.22
N PHE A 218 15.30 -13.52 -0.94
CA PHE A 218 15.90 -12.23 -1.22
C PHE A 218 15.00 -11.39 -2.12
N HIS A 219 14.73 -10.16 -1.71
CA HIS A 219 13.92 -9.22 -2.46
C HIS A 219 14.64 -7.89 -2.59
N LEU A 220 15.04 -7.54 -3.82
CA LEU A 220 15.50 -6.20 -4.14
C LEU A 220 14.28 -5.35 -4.52
N LEU A 221 14.04 -4.28 -3.76
CA LEU A 221 12.90 -3.41 -3.96
C LEU A 221 13.25 -2.29 -4.94
N ASP A 222 12.34 -2.01 -5.88
CA ASP A 222 12.47 -0.86 -6.76
C ASP A 222 12.05 0.41 -6.00
N VAL A 223 13.05 1.10 -5.46
CA VAL A 223 12.91 2.36 -4.72
C VAL A 223 13.37 3.56 -5.54
N GLY A 224 13.60 3.38 -6.85
CA GLY A 224 14.19 4.39 -7.72
C GLY A 224 15.71 4.48 -7.53
N GLN A 225 16.22 5.65 -7.18
CA GLN A 225 17.65 5.86 -6.91
C GLN A 225 17.99 5.42 -5.48
N GLY A 226 18.91 4.47 -5.34
CA GLY A 226 19.40 3.97 -4.05
C GLY A 226 19.25 2.46 -3.90
N LEU A 227 19.31 1.99 -2.65
CA LEU A 227 19.19 0.57 -2.33
C LEU A 227 18.07 0.34 -1.30
N SER A 228 17.28 -0.72 -1.50
CA SER A 228 16.51 -1.33 -0.44
C SER A 228 16.31 -2.81 -0.74
N ALA A 229 16.76 -3.66 0.17
CA ALA A 229 16.65 -5.10 0.04
C ALA A 229 16.04 -5.71 1.31
N VAL A 230 15.13 -6.67 1.13
CA VAL A 230 14.54 -7.44 2.22
C VAL A 230 15.03 -8.88 2.13
N VAL A 231 15.56 -9.37 3.24
CA VAL A 231 16.02 -10.74 3.41
C VAL A 231 15.11 -11.42 4.43
N ARG A 232 14.54 -12.56 4.07
CA ARG A 232 13.71 -13.37 4.98
C ARG A 232 14.25 -14.79 5.05
N THR A 233 14.45 -15.26 6.26
CA THR A 233 14.72 -16.68 6.59
C THR A 233 13.43 -17.34 7.09
N GLN A 234 13.51 -18.57 7.61
CA GLN A 234 12.33 -19.29 8.07
C GLN A 234 11.52 -18.50 9.11
N SER A 235 12.21 -17.91 10.09
CA SER A 235 11.62 -17.21 11.24
C SER A 235 12.05 -15.74 11.41
N HIS A 236 13.04 -15.26 10.64
CA HIS A 236 13.58 -13.91 10.77
C HIS A 236 13.40 -13.07 9.49
N ALA A 237 13.34 -11.76 9.65
CA ALA A 237 13.32 -10.79 8.55
C ALA A 237 14.27 -9.62 8.81
N MET A 238 15.00 -9.23 7.76
CA MET A 238 15.93 -8.10 7.76
C MET A 238 15.61 -7.15 6.60
N LEU A 239 15.72 -5.85 6.88
CA LEU A 239 15.80 -4.81 5.85
C LEU A 239 17.26 -4.32 5.75
N PHE A 240 17.79 -4.25 4.54
CA PHE A 240 19.07 -3.64 4.21
C PHE A 240 18.83 -2.43 3.33
N ASP A 241 19.06 -1.23 3.87
CA ASP A 241 18.70 0.07 3.33
C ASP A 241 17.19 0.26 3.09
N ALA A 242 16.73 1.50 3.18
CA ALA A 242 15.32 1.88 3.11
C ALA A 242 14.98 2.79 1.92
N GLY A 243 15.94 3.00 1.02
CA GLY A 243 15.78 3.84 -0.15
C GLY A 243 15.69 5.35 0.16
N PRO A 244 15.40 6.16 -0.87
CA PRO A 244 15.41 7.60 -0.81
C PRO A 244 14.20 8.21 -0.11
N ARG A 245 14.44 9.37 0.50
CA ARG A 245 13.39 10.34 0.80
C ARG A 245 13.40 11.42 -0.27
N PHE A 246 12.31 11.55 -1.00
CA PHE A 246 12.19 12.48 -2.13
C PHE A 246 11.70 13.87 -1.69
N SER A 247 10.89 13.94 -0.64
CA SER A 247 10.38 15.20 -0.07
C SER A 247 10.02 15.01 1.41
N ALA A 248 9.62 16.09 2.09
CA ALA A 248 9.15 16.04 3.47
C ALA A 248 7.91 15.14 3.69
N HIS A 249 7.17 14.82 2.63
CA HIS A 249 5.93 14.03 2.70
C HIS A 249 5.95 12.79 1.80
N PHE A 250 7.10 12.47 1.19
CA PHE A 250 7.21 11.34 0.27
C PHE A 250 8.59 10.70 0.35
N ASP A 251 8.62 9.46 0.79
CA ASP A 251 9.80 8.61 0.90
C ASP A 251 9.50 7.18 0.44
N ALA A 252 10.55 6.46 0.06
CA ALA A 252 10.47 5.08 -0.39
C ALA A 252 10.04 4.12 0.73
N GLY A 253 10.29 4.46 2.00
CA GLY A 253 9.85 3.71 3.16
C GLY A 253 8.33 3.56 3.19
N GLN A 254 7.61 4.68 3.14
CA GLN A 254 6.14 4.72 3.10
C GLN A 254 5.56 4.19 1.79
N ALA A 255 6.19 4.50 0.66
CA ALA A 255 5.65 4.21 -0.67
C ALA A 255 5.90 2.77 -1.14
N VAL A 256 7.01 2.15 -0.73
CA VAL A 256 7.49 0.86 -1.27
C VAL A 256 7.76 -0.14 -0.15
N VAL A 257 8.64 0.20 0.80
CA VAL A 257 9.16 -0.76 1.78
C VAL A 257 8.06 -1.25 2.72
N ILE A 258 7.31 -0.37 3.37
CA ILE A 258 6.26 -0.74 4.32
C ILE A 258 5.13 -1.52 3.63
N PRO A 259 4.59 -1.09 2.48
CA PRO A 259 3.61 -1.90 1.73
C PRO A 259 4.15 -3.30 1.38
N PHE A 260 5.40 -3.41 0.95
CA PHE A 260 6.02 -4.70 0.65
C PHE A 260 6.11 -5.61 1.88
N LEU A 261 6.60 -5.09 3.01
CA LEU A 261 6.73 -5.84 4.26
C LEU A 261 5.37 -6.36 4.73
N ARG A 262 4.32 -5.51 4.70
CA ARG A 262 2.94 -5.90 5.00
C ARG A 262 2.41 -6.96 4.05
N ALA A 263 2.64 -6.79 2.74
CA ALA A 263 2.24 -7.77 1.73
C ALA A 263 2.85 -9.15 1.99
N LYS A 264 4.12 -9.20 2.43
CA LYS A 264 4.82 -10.44 2.82
C LYS A 264 4.53 -10.90 4.24
N GLY A 265 3.67 -10.23 5.00
CA GLY A 265 3.32 -10.59 6.36
C GLY A 265 4.47 -10.45 7.35
N ILE A 266 5.42 -9.58 7.06
CA ILE A 266 6.52 -9.23 7.95
C ILE A 266 6.01 -8.12 8.86
N GLY A 267 5.57 -8.51 10.06
CA GLY A 267 5.06 -7.59 11.09
C GLY A 267 6.12 -7.07 12.04
N THR A 268 7.35 -7.59 11.98
CA THR A 268 8.48 -7.19 12.82
C THR A 268 9.76 -7.46 12.04
N LEU A 269 10.74 -6.57 12.17
CA LEU A 269 12.08 -6.77 11.61
C LEU A 269 13.05 -7.13 12.73
N ASP A 270 13.79 -8.21 12.53
CA ASP A 270 14.85 -8.65 13.44
C ASP A 270 16.08 -7.76 13.33
N ALA A 271 16.35 -7.27 12.12
CA ALA A 271 17.35 -6.24 11.89
C ALA A 271 16.94 -5.24 10.81
N VAL A 272 17.25 -3.97 11.03
CA VAL A 272 17.38 -2.98 9.97
C VAL A 272 18.86 -2.62 9.88
N ILE A 273 19.43 -2.74 8.70
CA ILE A 273 20.83 -2.41 8.42
C ILE A 273 20.83 -1.23 7.47
N ILE A 274 21.40 -0.11 7.88
CA ILE A 274 21.65 1.03 7.00
C ILE A 274 23.13 1.03 6.63
N SER A 275 23.43 0.78 5.36
CA SER A 275 24.79 0.64 4.86
C SER A 275 25.60 1.90 5.14
N HIS A 276 25.07 3.07 4.80
CA HIS A 276 25.61 4.39 5.09
C HIS A 276 24.49 5.45 5.14
N LEU A 277 24.80 6.64 5.62
CA LEU A 277 23.78 7.63 6.03
C LEU A 277 23.31 8.57 4.90
N ASP A 278 23.64 8.27 3.65
CA ASP A 278 23.19 9.09 2.53
C ASP A 278 21.68 8.87 2.27
N ASN A 279 21.04 9.92 1.74
CA ASN A 279 19.58 10.01 1.70
C ASN A 279 18.93 8.89 0.88
N ASP A 280 19.59 8.40 -0.17
CA ASP A 280 19.14 7.30 -1.03
C ASP A 280 19.24 5.90 -0.39
N HIS A 281 19.76 5.81 0.83
CA HIS A 281 19.81 4.59 1.64
C HIS A 281 19.05 4.74 2.96
N LEU A 282 19.29 5.84 3.67
CA LEU A 282 18.70 6.16 4.97
C LEU A 282 17.29 6.74 4.85
N GLY A 283 16.94 7.37 3.73
CA GLY A 283 15.81 8.30 3.63
C GLY A 283 14.46 7.72 4.05
N GLY A 284 14.17 6.47 3.70
CA GLY A 284 12.95 5.77 4.10
C GLY A 284 12.98 5.12 5.49
N ALA A 285 14.10 5.15 6.21
CA ALA A 285 14.31 4.35 7.41
C ALA A 285 13.44 4.82 8.59
N GLU A 286 13.30 6.13 8.76
CA GLU A 286 12.47 6.72 9.82
C GLU A 286 11.02 6.25 9.72
N ALA A 287 10.45 6.26 8.52
CA ALA A 287 9.11 5.76 8.27
C ALA A 287 8.96 4.29 8.66
N VAL A 288 9.94 3.45 8.31
CA VAL A 288 9.94 2.02 8.67
C VAL A 288 9.96 1.85 10.19
N LEU A 289 10.90 2.52 10.89
CA LEU A 289 11.07 2.44 12.35
C LEU A 289 9.82 2.90 13.12
N GLN A 290 9.11 3.92 12.61
CA GLN A 290 7.87 4.40 13.21
C GLN A 290 6.67 3.48 12.93
N SER A 291 6.72 2.70 11.85
CA SER A 291 5.57 1.92 11.37
C SER A 291 5.49 0.50 11.95
N MET A 292 6.60 -0.08 12.40
CA MET A 292 6.64 -1.45 12.91
C MET A 292 7.79 -1.69 13.91
N PRO A 293 7.68 -2.70 14.78
CA PRO A 293 8.75 -3.05 15.70
C PRO A 293 10.03 -3.50 14.97
N VAL A 294 11.17 -2.97 15.43
CA VAL A 294 12.51 -3.35 14.96
C VAL A 294 13.35 -3.76 16.16
N LYS A 295 13.87 -4.99 16.16
CA LYS A 295 14.63 -5.53 17.31
C LYS A 295 16.05 -4.98 17.37
N LYS A 296 16.69 -4.77 16.22
CA LYS A 296 18.07 -4.31 16.13
C LYS A 296 18.23 -3.34 14.96
N LEU A 297 18.81 -2.18 15.23
CA LEU A 297 19.24 -1.24 14.21
C LEU A 297 20.77 -1.27 14.12
N ILE A 298 21.28 -1.54 12.92
CA ILE A 298 22.71 -1.58 12.61
C ILE A 298 22.97 -0.49 11.58
N ILE A 299 23.98 0.34 11.79
CA ILE A 299 24.30 1.42 10.85
C ILE A 299 25.79 1.42 10.49
N GLY A 300 26.09 1.90 9.29
CA GLY A 300 27.45 2.19 8.86
C GLY A 300 28.11 3.28 9.68
N TYR A 301 29.39 3.55 9.40
CA TYR A 301 30.08 4.69 10.01
C TYR A 301 29.67 5.98 9.29
N GLY A 302 29.31 7.02 10.06
CA GLY A 302 28.79 8.28 9.55
C GLY A 302 28.74 9.34 10.65
N ASP A 303 28.25 10.53 10.31
CA ASP A 303 28.09 11.63 11.27
C ASP A 303 27.14 11.21 12.41
N GLU A 304 27.52 11.48 13.66
CA GLU A 304 26.67 11.15 14.81
C GLU A 304 25.38 11.98 14.80
N GLU A 305 25.39 13.18 14.22
CA GLU A 305 24.18 13.99 14.06
C GLU A 305 23.15 13.32 13.12
N GLU A 306 23.60 12.74 12.01
CA GLU A 306 22.72 12.01 11.09
C GLU A 306 22.21 10.70 11.71
N ALA A 307 23.03 10.02 12.53
CA ALA A 307 22.60 8.83 13.25
C ALA A 307 21.58 9.13 14.36
N GLN A 308 21.64 10.32 14.97
CA GLN A 308 20.67 10.78 15.96
C GLN A 308 19.26 10.98 15.36
N LEU A 309 19.15 11.20 14.04
CA LEU A 309 17.86 11.33 13.36
C LEU A 309 16.95 10.10 13.55
N LEU A 310 17.53 8.91 13.75
CA LEU A 310 16.75 7.69 13.92
C LEU A 310 16.20 7.51 15.35
N SER A 311 16.67 8.30 16.33
CA SER A 311 16.23 8.28 17.76
C SER A 311 16.13 6.87 18.39
N THR A 312 16.82 5.89 17.81
CA THR A 312 16.72 4.46 18.13
C THR A 312 18.10 3.95 18.49
N PRO A 313 18.26 3.19 19.60
CA PRO A 313 19.53 2.56 19.93
C PRO A 313 20.05 1.72 18.76
N HIS A 314 21.28 1.99 18.35
CA HIS A 314 21.89 1.35 17.20
C HIS A 314 23.30 0.86 17.53
N VAL A 315 23.77 -0.11 16.74
CA VAL A 315 25.15 -0.58 16.78
C VAL A 315 25.81 -0.33 15.43
N ARG A 316 27.14 -0.19 15.43
CA ARG A 316 27.90 -0.04 14.19
C ARG A 316 28.17 -1.41 13.56
N CYS A 317 27.98 -1.50 12.25
CA CYS A 317 28.49 -2.65 11.51
C CYS A 317 30.02 -2.60 11.50
N GLN A 318 30.64 -3.75 11.69
CA GLN A 318 32.09 -3.86 11.76
C GLN A 318 32.51 -5.22 11.23
N ARG A 319 33.60 -5.25 10.49
CA ARG A 319 34.17 -6.48 9.95
C ARG A 319 34.36 -7.53 11.04
N GLY A 320 33.98 -8.77 10.73
CA GLY A 320 34.10 -9.93 11.62
C GLY A 320 32.92 -10.10 12.58
N GLN A 321 31.98 -9.15 12.62
CA GLN A 321 30.68 -9.39 13.25
C GLN A 321 29.89 -10.36 12.39
N SER A 322 29.44 -11.47 12.99
CA SER A 322 28.63 -12.47 12.33
C SER A 322 27.55 -13.02 13.25
N TRP A 323 26.50 -13.57 12.64
CA TRP A 323 25.43 -14.27 13.32
C TRP A 323 24.79 -15.29 12.38
N GLU A 324 23.95 -16.16 12.94
CA GLU A 324 23.23 -17.19 12.19
C GLU A 324 21.74 -17.12 12.52
N TRP A 325 20.90 -17.23 11.50
CA TRP A 325 19.45 -17.38 11.63
C TRP A 325 18.96 -18.52 10.76
N ASP A 326 18.28 -19.49 11.38
CA ASP A 326 17.64 -20.61 10.68
C ASP A 326 18.59 -21.33 9.69
N GLY A 327 19.86 -21.52 10.05
CA GLY A 327 20.89 -22.14 9.19
C GLY A 327 21.48 -21.24 8.11
N VAL A 328 21.15 -19.94 8.10
CA VAL A 328 21.71 -18.93 7.19
C VAL A 328 22.71 -18.06 7.96
N THR A 329 23.94 -17.97 7.47
CA THR A 329 25.01 -17.18 8.10
C THR A 329 25.05 -15.77 7.52
N PHE A 330 25.18 -14.78 8.39
CA PHE A 330 25.31 -13.38 8.07
C PHE A 330 26.64 -12.86 8.61
N GLU A 331 27.46 -12.23 7.77
CA GLU A 331 28.78 -11.74 8.14
C GLU A 331 29.04 -10.36 7.56
N PHE A 332 29.43 -9.40 8.40
CA PHE A 332 29.96 -8.14 7.92
C PHE A 332 31.41 -8.31 7.48
N LEU A 333 31.69 -8.05 6.21
CA LEU A 333 33.03 -8.04 5.64
C LEU A 333 33.70 -6.65 5.73
N HIS A 334 32.89 -5.61 5.89
CA HIS A 334 33.33 -4.21 5.88
C HIS A 334 32.38 -3.37 6.74
N PRO A 335 32.85 -2.28 7.38
CA PRO A 335 34.22 -1.75 7.38
C PRO A 335 35.17 -2.38 8.41
N PRO A 336 36.49 -2.39 8.15
CA PRO A 336 37.50 -2.80 9.13
C PRO A 336 37.59 -1.82 10.31
N VAL A 337 37.97 -2.36 11.48
CA VAL A 337 37.96 -1.68 12.80
C VAL A 337 38.74 -0.36 12.83
N ASN A 338 39.84 -0.28 12.07
CA ASN A 338 40.86 0.77 12.20
C ASN A 338 41.09 1.58 10.91
N HIS A 339 40.12 1.72 10.01
CA HIS A 339 40.28 2.57 8.82
C HIS A 339 39.40 3.80 8.83
N GLN A 340 40.05 4.95 8.71
CA GLN A 340 39.42 6.21 8.36
C GLN A 340 39.29 6.25 6.84
N TYR A 341 38.11 5.91 6.33
CA TYR A 341 37.79 6.22 4.94
C TYR A 341 37.39 7.68 4.83
N ASP A 342 37.99 8.43 3.91
CA ASP A 342 37.69 9.86 3.75
C ASP A 342 36.29 10.11 3.19
N ARG A 343 35.74 9.16 2.40
CA ARG A 343 34.42 9.24 1.78
C ARG A 343 33.38 8.41 2.53
N ARG A 344 32.15 8.93 2.62
CA ARG A 344 31.01 8.29 3.29
C ARG A 344 30.68 6.91 2.68
N ASN A 345 30.70 6.77 1.36
CA ASN A 345 30.37 5.52 0.67
C ASN A 345 31.38 4.40 0.94
N ASN A 346 32.67 4.73 1.08
CA ASN A 346 33.68 3.75 1.47
C ASN A 346 33.60 3.38 2.97
N ARG A 347 32.56 3.83 3.70
CA ARG A 347 32.24 3.38 5.06
C ARG A 347 31.01 2.48 5.10
N SER A 348 30.44 2.14 3.94
CA SER A 348 29.24 1.32 3.85
C SER A 348 29.42 -0.04 4.53
N CYS A 349 28.40 -0.50 5.23
CA CYS A 349 28.34 -1.89 5.67
C CYS A 349 28.33 -2.81 4.45
N VAL A 350 29.22 -3.79 4.41
CA VAL A 350 29.18 -4.86 3.40
C VAL A 350 28.81 -6.15 4.09
N LEU A 351 27.65 -6.70 3.74
CA LEU A 351 27.07 -7.87 4.36
C LEU A 351 27.10 -9.03 3.37
N LYS A 352 27.74 -10.13 3.78
CA LYS A 352 27.65 -11.42 3.11
C LYS A 352 26.59 -12.28 3.79
N ILE A 353 25.77 -12.95 2.99
CA ILE A 353 24.71 -13.84 3.44
C ILE A 353 24.94 -15.19 2.77
N ASP A 354 25.25 -16.22 3.55
CA ASP A 354 25.49 -17.57 3.07
C ASP A 354 24.31 -18.47 3.43
N SER A 355 23.74 -19.12 2.42
CA SER A 355 22.62 -20.07 2.52
C SER A 355 22.98 -21.38 1.81
N ASP A 356 22.15 -22.41 1.97
CA ASP A 356 22.35 -23.71 1.29
C ASP A 356 22.36 -23.59 -0.24
N ALA A 357 21.67 -22.58 -0.78
CA ALA A 357 21.58 -22.32 -2.22
C ALA A 357 22.74 -21.49 -2.78
N GLY A 358 23.56 -20.88 -1.92
CA GLY A 358 24.66 -20.01 -2.29
C GLY A 358 24.74 -18.72 -1.48
N SER A 359 25.55 -17.78 -1.98
CA SER A 359 25.91 -16.55 -1.27
C SER A 359 25.34 -15.30 -1.93
N ILE A 360 24.89 -14.35 -1.12
CA ILE A 360 24.49 -12.99 -1.53
C ILE A 360 25.45 -12.01 -0.88
N LEU A 361 25.92 -11.02 -1.65
CA LEU A 361 26.79 -9.95 -1.15
C LEU A 361 26.09 -8.59 -1.36
N LEU A 362 25.78 -7.92 -0.25
CA LEU A 362 25.21 -6.58 -0.23
C LEU A 362 26.31 -5.59 0.08
N THR A 363 26.66 -4.76 -0.90
CA THR A 363 27.85 -3.91 -0.87
C THR A 363 27.59 -2.47 -0.45
N GLY A 364 26.32 -2.04 -0.42
CA GLY A 364 26.00 -0.62 -0.42
C GLY A 364 26.72 0.08 -1.58
N ASP A 365 27.31 1.23 -1.31
CA ASP A 365 27.95 2.09 -2.31
C ASP A 365 29.47 2.07 -2.23
N ILE A 366 30.08 1.00 -1.69
CA ILE A 366 31.54 0.91 -1.65
C ILE A 366 32.15 1.23 -3.01
N GLU A 367 33.17 2.08 -3.03
CA GLU A 367 33.86 2.43 -4.25
C GLU A 367 35.07 1.50 -4.44
N ARG A 368 35.73 1.65 -5.59
CA ARG A 368 36.94 0.90 -5.97
C ARG A 368 37.97 0.72 -4.85
N ARG A 369 38.15 1.72 -3.97
CA ARG A 369 39.12 1.63 -2.87
C ARG A 369 38.70 0.62 -1.80
N ALA A 370 37.43 0.62 -1.40
CA ALA A 370 36.91 -0.35 -0.45
C ALA A 370 36.78 -1.74 -1.08
N GLU A 371 36.38 -1.84 -2.36
CA GLU A 371 36.41 -3.11 -3.11
C GLU A 371 37.82 -3.73 -3.15
N GLN A 372 38.85 -2.94 -3.43
CA GLN A 372 40.24 -3.41 -3.42
C GLN A 372 40.73 -3.83 -2.04
N ALA A 373 40.21 -3.23 -0.96
CA ALA A 373 40.52 -3.66 0.39
C ALA A 373 39.90 -5.03 0.68
N LEU A 374 38.63 -5.23 0.31
CA LEU A 374 37.94 -6.52 0.43
C LEU A 374 38.68 -7.65 -0.30
N LEU A 375 39.09 -7.42 -1.55
CA LEU A 375 39.78 -8.43 -2.37
C LEU A 375 41.17 -8.83 -1.84
N LYS A 376 41.83 -7.97 -1.06
CA LYS A 376 43.14 -8.30 -0.46
C LYS A 376 43.02 -9.18 0.77
N ASP A 377 41.87 -9.13 1.42
CA ASP A 377 41.61 -9.78 2.69
C ASP A 377 40.66 -10.98 2.55
N MET A 378 40.32 -11.36 1.31
CA MET A 378 39.74 -12.65 0.91
C MET A 378 40.88 -13.55 0.42
#